data_AF-A0A1G9XXG0-F1
#
_entry.id   AF-A0A1G9XXG0-F1
#
_cell.length_a   1.000
_cell.length_b   1.000
_cell.length_c   1.000
_cell.angle_alpha   90.00
_cell.angle_beta   90.00
_cell.angle_gamma   90.00
#
_symmetry.space_group_name_H-M   'P 1'
#
loop_
_entity.id
_entity.type
_entity.pdbx_description
1 polymer ?
#
loop_
_entity_poly.entity_id
_entity_poly.type
_entity_poly.pdbx_seq_one_letter_code
_entity_poly.pdbx_strand_id
1 'polypeptide(L)'
;MRPTRAALTLVATALTPALLLATPAFAADSAPSTATTVATASDATDPGVDEMSDDDVRVAIMRIIADSTTGKAVYAAAQKAMDGTIEDQRYFLSTGRWIAQAEDDRVAIARILATADPKTDKAVIREANEALDANTPEALRAFLETGYRLAVAEDDRVRVARILADPTISDALRAAAEDVIDGTPEELRYFIEVGQYEVDG
;
A
#
# COMPACT_ATOMS: atom_id res chain seq x y z
N MET A 1 37.59 -14.97 -30.18
CA MET A 1 36.75 -15.45 -31.29
C MET A 1 35.62 -14.45 -31.52
N ARG A 2 35.55 -13.87 -32.73
CA ARG A 2 34.53 -12.90 -33.16
C ARG A 2 33.59 -13.58 -34.16
N PRO A 3 32.30 -13.24 -34.16
CA PRO A 3 31.64 -12.83 -35.40
C PRO A 3 30.86 -11.51 -35.18
N THR A 4 31.25 -10.40 -35.80
CA THR A 4 30.83 -9.87 -37.12
C THR A 4 29.38 -9.37 -37.16
N ARG A 5 29.28 -8.05 -37.37
CA ARG A 5 28.08 -7.19 -37.46
C ARG A 5 27.28 -7.47 -38.75
N ALA A 6 25.97 -7.26 -38.68
CA ALA A 6 25.13 -6.90 -39.83
C ALA A 6 24.40 -5.58 -39.52
N ALA A 7 24.47 -4.66 -40.47
CA ALA A 7 23.84 -3.35 -40.46
C ALA A 7 22.52 -3.38 -41.24
N LEU A 8 21.55 -2.53 -40.91
CA LEU A 8 20.63 -1.96 -41.90
C LEU A 8 20.08 -0.61 -41.43
N THR A 9 19.79 0.22 -42.42
CA THR A 9 19.80 1.68 -42.49
C THR A 9 18.47 2.37 -42.16
N LEU A 10 18.57 3.40 -41.31
CA LEU A 10 18.03 4.77 -41.40
C LEU A 10 17.19 5.14 -42.65
N VAL A 11 15.99 5.68 -42.46
CA VAL A 11 15.49 6.90 -43.15
C VAL A 11 14.62 7.70 -42.19
N ALA A 12 15.02 8.94 -41.94
CA ALA A 12 14.28 9.99 -41.26
C ALA A 12 13.76 10.98 -42.31
N THR A 13 12.53 11.46 -42.16
CA THR A 13 12.10 12.75 -42.74
C THR A 13 11.03 13.38 -41.84
N ALA A 14 11.39 14.51 -41.25
CA ALA A 14 10.49 15.43 -40.57
C ALA A 14 9.83 16.37 -41.60
N LEU A 15 8.57 16.74 -41.38
CA LEU A 15 8.02 18.02 -41.84
C LEU A 15 6.78 18.41 -41.02
N THR A 16 6.87 19.56 -40.37
CA THR A 16 5.84 20.26 -39.58
C THR A 16 4.94 21.15 -40.50
N PRO A 17 4.06 22.05 -39.98
CA PRO A 17 2.62 21.88 -39.87
C PRO A 17 1.81 22.87 -40.75
N ALA A 18 0.49 22.72 -40.84
CA ALA A 18 -0.39 23.81 -41.28
C ALA A 18 -1.74 23.77 -40.55
N LEU A 19 -1.99 24.80 -39.73
CA LEU A 19 -3.30 25.16 -39.19
C LEU A 19 -4.20 25.68 -40.32
N LEU A 20 -5.47 25.29 -40.35
CA LEU A 20 -6.53 26.05 -41.01
C LEU A 20 -7.87 25.89 -40.27
N LEU A 21 -8.47 27.04 -39.96
CA LEU A 21 -9.72 27.30 -39.24
C LEU A 21 -10.97 26.80 -39.99
N ALA A 22 -12.02 26.40 -39.25
CA ALA A 22 -13.40 26.93 -39.30
C ALA A 22 -14.46 25.93 -38.80
N THR A 23 -15.30 26.37 -37.87
CA THR A 23 -16.56 25.77 -37.39
C THR A 23 -17.75 26.18 -38.30
N PRO A 24 -19.03 25.85 -38.03
CA PRO A 24 -19.71 24.65 -37.49
C PRO A 24 -20.90 24.17 -38.40
N ALA A 25 -21.50 22.99 -38.16
CA ALA A 25 -22.90 22.71 -38.56
C ALA A 25 -23.48 21.48 -37.85
N PHE A 26 -24.60 21.66 -37.15
CA PHE A 26 -25.44 20.57 -36.62
C PHE A 26 -26.35 20.01 -37.72
N ALA A 27 -26.45 18.69 -37.83
CA ALA A 27 -27.59 17.98 -38.40
C ALA A 27 -27.73 16.62 -37.71
N ALA A 28 -28.94 16.34 -37.23
CA ALA A 28 -29.30 15.12 -36.51
C ALA A 28 -29.21 13.88 -37.43
N ASP A 29 -28.68 12.80 -36.90
CA ASP A 29 -29.05 11.44 -37.32
C ASP A 29 -29.10 10.54 -36.09
N SER A 30 -30.22 9.85 -35.93
CA SER A 30 -30.48 8.90 -34.87
C SER A 30 -30.17 7.51 -35.40
N ALA A 31 -29.13 6.85 -34.87
CA ALA A 31 -28.96 5.40 -35.00
C ALA A 31 -28.06 4.82 -33.88
N PRO A 32 -28.27 3.55 -33.47
CA PRO A 32 -27.96 3.05 -32.14
C PRO A 32 -26.64 2.25 -32.04
N SER A 33 -26.25 1.92 -30.79
CA SER A 33 -25.24 0.92 -30.41
C SER A 33 -23.79 1.22 -30.83
N THR A 34 -22.88 1.44 -29.89
CA THR A 34 -22.43 0.41 -28.95
C THR A 34 -22.23 1.03 -27.57
N ALA A 35 -23.16 0.74 -26.65
CA ALA A 35 -22.82 0.78 -25.25
C ALA A 35 -21.69 -0.23 -25.06
N THR A 36 -20.48 0.25 -24.81
CA THR A 36 -19.45 -0.55 -24.17
C THR A 36 -20.09 -1.06 -22.89
N THR A 37 -20.57 -2.30 -22.93
CA THR A 37 -20.86 -3.08 -21.76
C THR A 37 -19.55 -3.11 -20.98
N VAL A 38 -19.46 -2.23 -20.00
CA VAL A 38 -18.52 -2.42 -18.90
C VAL A 38 -18.93 -3.77 -18.36
N ALA A 39 -18.13 -4.79 -18.68
CA ALA A 39 -18.29 -6.10 -18.10
C ALA A 39 -18.36 -5.84 -16.60
N THR A 40 -19.54 -6.05 -16.02
CA THR A 40 -19.67 -6.27 -14.61
C THR A 40 -18.60 -7.29 -14.28
N ALA A 41 -17.65 -6.94 -13.41
CA ALA A 41 -16.81 -7.90 -12.73
C ALA A 41 -17.74 -8.74 -11.85
N SER A 42 -18.50 -9.60 -12.52
CA SER A 42 -19.28 -10.65 -11.91
C SER A 42 -18.26 -11.64 -11.40
N ASP A 43 -18.27 -11.79 -10.08
CA ASP A 43 -17.99 -13.06 -9.46
C ASP A 43 -16.51 -13.49 -9.50
N ALA A 44 -15.66 -12.71 -8.83
CA ALA A 44 -14.47 -13.30 -8.22
C ALA A 44 -14.87 -14.00 -6.91
N THR A 45 -15.84 -14.91 -6.97
CA THR A 45 -16.02 -15.87 -5.89
C THR A 45 -14.83 -16.82 -6.00
N ASP A 46 -13.97 -16.82 -4.97
CA ASP A 46 -12.90 -17.80 -4.84
C ASP A 46 -13.55 -19.19 -4.96
N PRO A 47 -13.25 -19.97 -6.02
CA PRO A 47 -13.90 -21.25 -6.26
C PRO A 47 -13.69 -22.21 -5.09
N GLY A 48 -12.65 -21.98 -4.26
CA GLY A 48 -12.43 -22.73 -3.04
C GLY A 48 -13.58 -22.61 -2.03
N VAL A 49 -14.25 -21.45 -1.92
CA VAL A 49 -15.32 -21.23 -0.93
C VAL A 49 -16.65 -21.87 -1.36
N ASP A 50 -16.93 -21.91 -2.66
CA ASP A 50 -18.15 -22.54 -3.18
C ASP A 50 -18.10 -24.06 -3.09
N GLU A 51 -16.90 -24.65 -3.18
CA GLU A 51 -16.69 -26.10 -3.01
C GLU A 51 -16.75 -26.55 -1.54
N MET A 52 -16.62 -25.62 -0.58
CA MET A 52 -16.69 -25.95 0.85
C MET A 52 -18.10 -26.41 1.24
N SER A 53 -18.16 -27.44 2.10
CA SER A 53 -19.41 -27.80 2.76
C SER A 53 -19.90 -26.67 3.65
N ASP A 54 -21.21 -26.60 3.88
CA ASP A 54 -21.79 -25.55 4.73
C ASP A 54 -21.21 -25.57 6.16
N ASP A 55 -20.84 -26.75 6.66
CA ASP A 55 -20.20 -26.91 7.97
C ASP A 55 -18.75 -26.39 7.95
N ASP A 56 -18.00 -26.63 6.88
CA ASP A 56 -16.63 -26.10 6.73
C ASP A 56 -16.64 -24.58 6.63
N VAL A 57 -17.61 -23.99 5.94
CA VAL A 57 -17.81 -22.54 5.86
C VAL A 57 -18.01 -21.96 7.27
N ARG A 58 -18.90 -22.57 8.08
CA ARG A 58 -19.12 -22.14 9.46
C ARG A 58 -17.85 -22.27 10.30
N VAL A 59 -17.14 -23.39 10.20
CA VAL A 59 -15.90 -23.63 10.95
C VAL A 59 -14.83 -22.60 10.57
N ALA A 60 -14.69 -22.26 9.30
CA ALA A 60 -13.73 -21.24 8.85
C ALA A 60 -14.01 -19.87 9.46
N ILE A 61 -15.26 -19.43 9.48
CA ILE A 61 -15.64 -18.15 10.08
C ILE A 61 -15.48 -18.19 11.61
N MET A 62 -15.81 -19.30 12.28
CA MET A 62 -15.58 -19.45 13.72
C MET A 62 -14.10 -19.38 14.09
N ARG A 63 -13.20 -19.89 13.25
CA ARG A 63 -11.75 -19.72 13.45
C ARG A 63 -11.34 -18.25 13.36
N ILE A 64 -11.89 -17.51 12.40
CA ILE A 64 -11.64 -16.06 12.29
C ILE A 64 -12.14 -15.33 13.55
N ILE A 65 -13.34 -15.66 14.04
CA ILE A 65 -13.91 -15.07 15.26
C ILE A 65 -13.07 -15.39 16.51
N ALA A 66 -12.52 -16.61 16.60
CA ALA A 66 -11.74 -17.07 17.74
C ALA A 66 -10.29 -16.55 17.74
N ASP A 67 -9.79 -16.07 16.60
CA ASP A 67 -8.45 -15.49 16.50
C ASP A 67 -8.40 -14.12 17.19
N SER A 68 -7.57 -14.00 18.23
CA SER A 68 -7.39 -12.76 18.99
C SER A 68 -6.76 -11.62 18.18
N THR A 69 -6.17 -11.92 17.03
CA THR A 69 -5.58 -10.92 16.12
C THR A 69 -6.59 -10.34 15.13
N THR A 70 -7.81 -10.89 15.09
CA THR A 70 -8.87 -10.42 14.20
C THR A 70 -9.26 -8.99 14.52
N GLY A 71 -9.24 -8.14 13.49
CA GLY A 71 -9.62 -6.74 13.59
C GLY A 71 -11.11 -6.56 13.93
N LYS A 72 -11.46 -5.37 14.43
CA LYS A 72 -12.81 -5.10 14.94
C LYS A 72 -13.86 -5.15 13.83
N ALA A 73 -13.54 -4.61 12.66
CA ALA A 73 -14.46 -4.63 11.52
C ALA A 73 -14.61 -6.05 10.97
N VAL A 74 -13.52 -6.80 10.82
CA VAL A 74 -13.57 -8.22 10.41
C VAL A 74 -14.38 -9.06 11.39
N TYR A 75 -14.17 -8.88 12.70
CA TYR A 75 -14.95 -9.57 13.73
C TYR A 75 -16.45 -9.25 13.60
N ALA A 76 -16.82 -7.97 13.48
CA ALA A 76 -18.21 -7.57 13.34
C ALA A 76 -18.86 -8.12 12.06
N ALA A 77 -18.13 -8.13 10.94
CA ALA A 77 -18.59 -8.69 9.68
C ALA A 77 -18.76 -10.22 9.76
N ALA A 78 -17.84 -10.92 10.44
CA ALA A 78 -17.92 -12.35 10.67
C ALA A 78 -19.14 -12.75 11.52
N GLN A 79 -19.42 -12.01 12.60
CA GLN A 79 -20.62 -12.21 13.43
C GLN A 79 -21.90 -11.99 12.62
N LYS A 80 -21.96 -10.90 11.84
CA LYS A 80 -23.09 -10.63 10.97
C LYS A 80 -23.34 -11.74 9.94
N ALA A 81 -22.27 -12.30 9.37
CA ALA A 81 -22.37 -13.42 8.44
C ALA A 81 -22.88 -14.69 9.13
N MET A 82 -22.44 -14.95 10.37
CA MET A 82 -22.92 -16.07 11.20
C MET A 82 -24.41 -15.99 11.55
N ASP A 83 -24.92 -14.78 11.74
CA ASP A 83 -26.35 -14.51 12.00
C ASP A 83 -27.22 -14.58 10.71
N GLY A 84 -26.59 -14.69 9.54
CA GLY A 84 -27.22 -14.68 8.22
C GLY A 84 -27.43 -16.07 7.61
N THR A 85 -27.65 -16.10 6.29
CA THR A 85 -27.78 -17.35 5.52
C THR A 85 -26.42 -17.95 5.17
N ILE A 86 -26.40 -19.16 4.60
CA ILE A 86 -25.13 -19.76 4.17
C ILE A 86 -24.49 -18.98 3.02
N GLU A 87 -25.29 -18.32 2.19
CA GLU A 87 -24.82 -17.42 1.14
C GLU A 87 -24.12 -16.19 1.74
N ASP A 88 -24.63 -15.63 2.84
CA ASP A 88 -23.96 -14.54 3.56
C ASP A 88 -22.60 -14.98 4.13
N GLN A 89 -22.52 -16.22 4.60
CA GLN A 89 -21.29 -16.81 5.12
C GLN A 89 -20.25 -17.05 4.01
N ARG A 90 -20.66 -17.60 2.87
CA ARG A 90 -19.78 -17.75 1.70
C ARG A 90 -19.33 -16.39 1.17
N TYR A 91 -20.25 -15.43 1.06
CA TYR A 91 -19.92 -14.06 0.65
C TYR A 91 -18.90 -13.40 1.60
N PHE A 92 -19.04 -13.60 2.91
CA PHE A 92 -18.07 -13.09 3.85
C PHE A 92 -16.67 -13.68 3.62
N LEU A 93 -16.56 -14.99 3.41
CA LEU A 93 -15.26 -15.63 3.17
C LEU A 93 -14.64 -15.21 1.83
N SER A 94 -15.44 -15.05 0.77
CA SER A 94 -14.92 -14.68 -0.56
C SER A 94 -14.60 -13.18 -0.66
N THR A 95 -15.46 -12.32 -0.12
CA THR A 95 -15.43 -10.87 -0.38
C THR A 95 -15.53 -10.04 0.89
N GLY A 96 -16.51 -10.32 1.75
CA GLY A 96 -16.84 -9.47 2.90
C GLY A 96 -15.69 -9.30 3.89
N ARG A 97 -14.85 -10.33 4.06
CA ARG A 97 -13.65 -10.29 4.91
C ARG A 97 -12.66 -9.24 4.43
N TRP A 98 -12.40 -9.14 3.13
CA TRP A 98 -11.42 -8.20 2.57
C TRP A 98 -11.91 -6.75 2.67
N ILE A 99 -13.21 -6.52 2.49
CA ILE A 99 -13.83 -5.21 2.72
C ILE A 99 -13.67 -4.80 4.17
N ALA A 100 -14.03 -5.69 5.10
CA ALA A 100 -13.92 -5.44 6.53
C ALA A 100 -12.46 -5.22 6.95
N GLN A 101 -11.54 -6.01 6.39
CA GLN A 101 -10.11 -5.88 6.63
C GLN A 101 -9.56 -4.53 6.17
N ALA A 102 -10.01 -4.01 5.01
CA ALA A 102 -9.63 -2.68 4.56
C ALA A 102 -10.15 -1.58 5.50
N GLU A 103 -11.26 -1.78 6.20
CA GLU A 103 -11.69 -0.85 7.26
C GLU A 103 -10.75 -0.88 8.47
N ASP A 104 -10.38 -2.07 8.93
CA ASP A 104 -9.43 -2.24 10.03
C ASP A 104 -8.05 -1.64 9.66
N ASP A 105 -7.61 -1.82 8.42
CA ASP A 105 -6.34 -1.28 7.92
C ASP A 105 -6.37 0.25 7.87
N ARG A 106 -7.45 0.88 7.38
CA ARG A 106 -7.63 2.34 7.43
C ARG A 106 -7.54 2.87 8.85
N VAL A 107 -8.17 2.19 9.80
CA VAL A 107 -8.12 2.55 11.21
C VAL A 107 -6.69 2.41 11.77
N ALA A 108 -5.96 1.35 11.39
CA ALA A 108 -4.57 1.18 11.79
C ALA A 108 -3.68 2.32 11.27
N ILE A 109 -3.83 2.71 10.00
CA ILE A 109 -3.09 3.83 9.41
C ILE A 109 -3.47 5.16 10.07
N ALA A 110 -4.76 5.40 10.33
CA ALA A 110 -5.21 6.60 11.03
C ALA A 110 -4.63 6.70 12.45
N ARG A 111 -4.45 5.56 13.15
CA ARG A 111 -3.79 5.52 14.46
C ARG A 111 -2.30 5.86 14.36
N ILE A 112 -1.60 5.35 13.35
CA ILE A 112 -0.19 5.71 13.08
C ILE A 112 -0.08 7.23 12.90
N LEU A 113 -0.95 7.82 12.06
CA LEU A 113 -0.98 9.27 11.84
C LEU A 113 -1.32 10.06 13.12
N ALA A 114 -2.22 9.56 13.97
CA ALA A 114 -2.58 10.23 15.21
C ALA A 114 -1.43 10.30 16.22
N THR A 115 -0.47 9.38 16.15
CA THR A 115 0.72 9.35 17.01
C THR A 115 1.97 9.95 16.37
N ALA A 116 1.96 10.21 15.06
CA ALA A 116 3.11 10.71 14.32
C ALA A 116 3.43 12.17 14.71
N ASP A 117 4.71 12.47 14.92
CA ASP A 117 5.18 13.84 15.13
C ASP A 117 5.43 14.51 13.77
N PRO A 118 4.69 15.59 13.43
CA PRO A 118 4.83 16.27 12.15
C PRO A 118 6.21 16.87 11.90
N LYS A 119 7.10 16.98 12.89
CA LYS A 119 8.48 17.46 12.70
C LYS A 119 9.47 16.35 12.40
N THR A 120 9.21 15.13 12.88
CA THR A 120 10.17 14.04 12.83
C THR A 120 9.74 12.86 11.97
N ASP A 121 8.43 12.67 11.76
CA ASP A 121 7.86 11.52 11.04
C ASP A 121 7.32 11.92 9.65
N LYS A 122 8.13 12.66 8.88
CA LYS A 122 7.69 13.26 7.60
C LYS A 122 7.40 12.21 6.54
N ALA A 123 8.26 11.21 6.41
CA ALA A 123 8.09 10.13 5.45
C ALA A 123 6.91 9.26 5.86
N VAL A 124 6.79 8.90 7.14
CA VAL A 124 5.64 8.14 7.66
C VAL A 124 4.33 8.84 7.35
N ILE A 125 4.23 10.14 7.63
CA ILE A 125 3.01 10.93 7.34
C ILE A 125 2.72 10.96 5.84
N ARG A 126 3.75 11.16 5.00
CA ARG A 126 3.59 11.20 3.54
C ARG A 126 3.05 9.88 2.99
N GLU A 127 3.70 8.78 3.30
CA GLU A 127 3.36 7.44 2.80
C GLU A 127 2.02 6.93 3.35
N ALA A 128 1.70 7.23 4.61
CA ALA A 128 0.42 6.90 5.21
C ALA A 128 -0.74 7.63 4.52
N ASN A 129 -0.59 8.92 4.22
CA ASN A 129 -1.61 9.67 3.50
C ASN A 129 -1.75 9.17 2.06
N GLU A 130 -0.66 8.83 1.38
CA GLU A 130 -0.72 8.24 0.04
C GLU A 130 -1.52 6.93 0.02
N ALA A 131 -1.32 6.05 1.00
CA ALA A 131 -2.10 4.82 1.13
C ALA A 131 -3.59 5.09 1.41
N LEU A 132 -3.90 6.09 2.26
CA LEU A 132 -5.28 6.50 2.55
C LEU A 132 -5.97 7.18 1.36
N ASP A 133 -5.23 7.96 0.57
CA ASP A 133 -5.74 8.64 -0.62
C ASP A 133 -6.03 7.64 -1.75
N ALA A 134 -5.18 6.62 -1.90
CA ALA A 134 -5.43 5.51 -2.82
C ALA A 134 -6.68 4.70 -2.41
N ASN A 135 -6.87 4.50 -1.11
CA ASN A 135 -8.06 3.89 -0.50
C ASN A 135 -8.43 2.51 -1.11
N THR A 136 -7.43 1.73 -1.53
CA THR A 136 -7.62 0.34 -1.97
C THR A 136 -7.12 -0.64 -0.91
N PRO A 137 -7.72 -1.84 -0.78
CA PRO A 137 -7.24 -2.86 0.16
C PRO A 137 -5.74 -3.17 -0.02
N GLU A 138 -5.27 -3.20 -1.27
CA GLU A 138 -3.88 -3.50 -1.60
C GLU A 138 -2.94 -2.39 -1.14
N ALA A 139 -3.28 -1.12 -1.35
CA ALA A 139 -2.45 0.01 -0.95
C ALA A 139 -2.35 0.12 0.58
N LEU A 140 -3.48 -0.02 1.27
CA LEU A 140 -3.55 0.00 2.73
C LEU A 140 -2.69 -1.14 3.33
N ARG A 141 -2.82 -2.35 2.77
CA ARG A 141 -2.07 -3.52 3.21
C ARG A 141 -0.57 -3.38 2.94
N ALA A 142 -0.19 -2.93 1.74
CA ALA A 142 1.20 -2.75 1.36
C ALA A 142 1.93 -1.74 2.27
N PHE A 143 1.24 -0.64 2.63
CA PHE A 143 1.77 0.30 3.59
C PHE A 143 1.99 -0.35 4.96
N LEU A 144 0.98 -1.04 5.51
CA LEU A 144 1.11 -1.65 6.85
C LEU A 144 2.16 -2.76 6.92
N GLU A 145 2.32 -3.56 5.87
CA GLU A 145 3.26 -4.68 5.85
C GLU A 145 4.71 -4.24 5.59
N THR A 146 4.91 -3.28 4.69
CA THR A 146 6.26 -2.91 4.23
C THR A 146 6.49 -1.41 4.24
N GLY A 147 5.54 -0.62 3.74
CA GLY A 147 5.71 0.83 3.56
C GLY A 147 6.01 1.58 4.86
N TYR A 148 5.30 1.26 5.94
CA TYR A 148 5.49 1.91 7.24
C TYR A 148 6.91 1.73 7.77
N ARG A 149 7.46 0.51 7.68
CA ARG A 149 8.84 0.21 8.10
C ARG A 149 9.87 0.98 7.27
N LEU A 150 9.66 1.09 5.96
CA LEU A 150 10.55 1.84 5.08
C LEU A 150 10.48 3.35 5.32
N ALA A 151 9.27 3.88 5.54
CA ALA A 151 9.05 5.29 5.85
C ALA A 151 9.71 5.68 7.18
N VAL A 152 9.57 4.83 8.20
CA VAL A 152 10.30 4.95 9.47
C VAL A 152 11.81 5.01 9.25
N ALA A 153 12.36 4.14 8.41
CA ALA A 153 13.80 4.14 8.14
C ALA A 153 14.27 5.41 7.44
N GLU A 154 13.46 5.99 6.54
CA GLU A 154 13.73 7.28 5.92
C GLU A 154 13.80 8.40 6.98
N ASP A 155 12.80 8.47 7.86
CA ASP A 155 12.77 9.45 8.95
C ASP A 155 13.94 9.26 9.93
N ASP A 156 14.31 8.02 10.24
CA ASP A 156 15.45 7.70 11.11
C ASP A 156 16.79 8.09 10.47
N ARG A 157 17.01 7.83 9.18
CA ARG A 157 18.20 8.32 8.45
C ARG A 157 18.33 9.84 8.52
N VAL A 158 17.22 10.55 8.35
CA VAL A 158 17.22 12.01 8.47
C VAL A 158 17.60 12.44 9.90
N ARG A 159 17.13 11.72 10.92
CA ARG A 159 17.52 11.98 12.32
C ARG A 159 19.01 11.74 12.55
N VAL A 160 19.57 10.64 12.06
CA VAL A 160 21.01 10.35 12.12
C VAL A 160 21.84 11.43 11.41
N ALA A 161 21.42 11.85 10.20
CA ALA A 161 22.09 12.92 9.47
C ALA A 161 22.09 14.25 10.23
N ARG A 162 21.01 14.56 10.98
CA ARG A 162 20.95 15.76 11.85
C ARG A 162 21.92 15.65 13.03
N ILE A 163 22.08 14.47 13.62
CA ILE A 163 23.08 14.23 14.68
C ILE A 163 24.47 14.50 14.12
N LEU A 164 24.82 13.92 12.96
CA LEU A 164 26.12 14.12 12.31
C LEU A 164 26.41 15.59 11.96
N ALA A 165 25.38 16.37 11.64
CA ALA A 165 25.49 17.78 11.33
C ALA A 165 25.71 18.68 12.56
N ASP A 166 25.45 18.18 13.77
CA ASP A 166 25.73 18.92 15.00
C ASP A 166 27.25 18.95 15.27
N PRO A 167 27.88 20.13 15.35
CA PRO A 167 29.32 20.24 15.58
C PRO A 167 29.73 19.93 17.02
N THR A 168 28.77 19.74 17.94
CA THR A 168 29.02 19.57 19.38
C THR A 168 28.99 18.12 19.86
N ILE A 169 28.65 17.16 18.99
CA ILE A 169 28.62 15.73 19.34
C ILE A 169 30.02 15.19 19.64
N SER A 170 30.09 14.14 20.47
CA SER A 170 31.33 13.43 20.76
C SER A 170 31.88 12.70 19.53
N ASP A 171 33.19 12.48 19.47
CA ASP A 171 33.82 11.71 18.39
C ASP A 171 33.29 10.26 18.34
N ALA A 172 32.96 9.69 19.50
CA ALA A 172 32.40 8.35 19.61
C ALA A 172 30.97 8.31 19.04
N LEU A 173 30.10 9.26 19.40
CA LEU A 173 28.75 9.35 18.86
C LEU A 173 28.78 9.60 17.35
N ARG A 174 29.72 10.43 16.87
CA ARG A 174 29.93 10.65 15.43
C ARG A 174 30.27 9.35 14.72
N ALA A 175 31.24 8.59 15.21
CA ALA A 175 31.65 7.33 14.60
C ALA A 175 30.49 6.30 14.57
N ALA A 176 29.70 6.21 15.65
CA ALA A 176 28.54 5.31 15.70
C ALA A 176 27.43 5.73 14.72
N ALA A 177 27.17 7.03 14.58
CA ALA A 177 26.20 7.55 13.62
C ALA A 177 26.65 7.33 12.16
N GLU A 178 27.95 7.44 11.87
CA GLU A 178 28.54 7.16 10.55
C GLU A 178 28.42 5.67 10.17
N ASP A 179 28.47 4.76 11.14
CA ASP A 179 28.34 3.32 10.90
C ASP A 179 26.92 2.91 10.45
N VAL A 180 25.89 3.54 11.04
CA VAL A 180 24.49 3.13 10.84
C VAL A 180 23.74 3.88 9.74
N ILE A 181 24.25 5.03 9.25
CA ILE A 181 23.50 5.90 8.33
C ILE A 181 23.08 5.19 7.02
N ASP A 182 23.93 4.29 6.53
CA ASP A 182 23.68 3.46 5.34
C ASP A 182 23.20 2.04 5.71
N GLY A 183 22.88 1.81 6.98
CA GLY A 183 22.43 0.54 7.53
C GLY A 183 20.99 0.17 7.18
N THR A 184 20.59 -0.99 7.72
CA THR A 184 19.24 -1.53 7.65
C THR A 184 18.27 -0.69 8.48
N PRO A 185 16.95 -0.72 8.16
CA PRO A 185 15.92 -0.09 9.00
C PRO A 185 16.03 -0.44 10.48
N GLU A 186 16.40 -1.68 10.78
CA GLU A 186 16.54 -2.19 12.14
C GLU A 186 17.76 -1.58 12.86
N GLU A 187 18.90 -1.45 12.17
CA GLU A 187 20.11 -0.79 12.71
C GLU A 187 19.87 0.70 12.98
N LEU A 188 19.24 1.40 12.03
CA LEU A 188 18.86 2.81 12.18
C LEU A 188 17.94 3.02 13.38
N ARG A 189 16.92 2.16 13.50
CA ARG A 189 15.95 2.25 14.59
C ARG A 189 16.60 2.00 15.93
N TYR A 190 17.43 0.97 16.02
CA TYR A 190 18.16 0.66 17.25
C TYR A 190 19.08 1.80 17.66
N PHE A 191 19.82 2.40 16.73
CA PHE A 191 20.69 3.53 17.03
C PHE A 191 19.92 4.73 17.60
N ILE A 192 18.77 5.08 16.99
CA ILE A 192 17.94 6.18 17.47
C ILE A 192 17.31 5.89 18.84
N GLU A 193 16.81 4.68 19.07
CA GLU A 193 16.09 4.37 20.32
C GLU A 193 17.03 4.10 21.50
N VAL A 194 18.18 3.49 21.23
CA VAL A 194 19.06 2.94 22.27
C VAL A 194 20.51 3.34 22.03
N GLY A 195 21.05 3.03 20.85
CA GLY A 195 22.49 3.09 20.58
C GLY A 195 23.12 4.44 20.87
N GLN A 196 22.48 5.56 20.47
CA GLN A 196 23.00 6.90 20.73
C GLN A 196 23.19 7.23 22.22
N TYR A 197 22.44 6.59 23.12
CA TYR A 197 22.53 6.81 24.57
C TYR A 197 23.57 5.91 25.25
N GLU A 198 23.99 4.83 24.60
CA GLU A 198 25.03 3.93 25.11
C GLU A 198 26.44 4.48 24.83
N VAL A 199 26.60 5.30 23.79
CA VAL A 199 27.91 5.88 23.42
C VAL A 199 28.29 7.09 24.28
N ASP A 200 27.31 7.76 24.86
CA ASP A 200 27.51 8.92 25.74
C ASP A 200 27.66 8.54 27.24
N GLY A 201 27.62 7.25 27.57
CA GLY A 201 27.68 6.69 28.94
C GLY A 201 29.06 6.29 29.47
#